data_AF-A0A1C9W9X0-F1
#
_entry.id   AF-A0A1C9W9X0-F1
#
_cell.length_a   1.000
_cell.length_b   1.000
_cell.length_c   1.000
_cell.angle_alpha   90.00
_cell.angle_beta   90.00
_cell.angle_gamma   90.00
#
_symmetry.space_group_name_H-M   'P 1'
#
loop_
_entity.id
_entity.type
_entity.pdbx_description
1 polymer ?
#
loop_
_entity_poly.entity_id
_entity_poly.type
_entity_poly.pdbx_seq_one_letter_code
_entity_poly.pdbx_strand_id
1 'polypeptide(L)' 'MRQAERDRPTLLSQTIYLGTLGLVFVLPIVAGAYLGQWIDSQFTGYSTRWTLSFIFVGLVVGGMNVYFLLKE' A
#
# COMPACT_ATOMS: atom_id res chain seq x y z
N MET A 1 -6.49 38.39 -14.79
CA MET A 1 -7.51 37.55 -14.13
C MET A 1 -7.35 36.04 -14.38
N ARG A 2 -6.16 35.51 -14.75
CA ARG A 2 -5.96 34.06 -14.99
C ARG A 2 -5.28 33.30 -13.84
N GLN A 3 -4.88 33.99 -12.77
CA GLN A 3 -4.15 33.38 -11.65
C GLN A 3 -5.04 33.02 -10.45
N ALA A 4 -6.28 33.53 -10.39
CA ALA A 4 -7.17 33.40 -9.22
C ALA A 4 -7.92 32.06 -9.13
N GLU A 5 -7.86 31.22 -10.16
CA GLU A 5 -8.42 29.85 -10.14
C GLU A 5 -7.41 28.78 -9.67
N ARG A 6 -6.16 29.17 -9.39
CA ARG A 6 -5.13 28.25 -8.89
C ARG A 6 -5.24 27.94 -7.40
N ASP A 7 -6.07 28.67 -6.66
CA ASP A 7 -6.07 28.66 -5.19
C ASP A 7 -7.19 27.84 -4.51
N ARG A 8 -7.96 27.03 -5.26
CA ARG A 8 -8.97 26.14 -4.65
C ARG A 8 -9.06 24.75 -5.32
N PRO A 9 -8.02 23.91 -5.17
CA PRO A 9 -8.27 22.49 -4.89
C PRO A 9 -7.30 21.87 -3.88
N THR A 10 -6.72 22.64 -2.96
CA THR A 10 -5.71 22.14 -2.00
C THR A 10 -6.24 21.03 -1.11
N LEU A 11 -7.47 21.17 -0.57
CA LEU A 11 -8.05 20.14 0.30
C LEU A 11 -8.40 18.85 -0.45
N LEU A 12 -8.99 18.95 -1.64
CA LEU A 12 -9.40 17.79 -2.43
C LEU A 12 -8.18 17.06 -3.01
N SER A 13 -7.16 17.80 -3.46
CA SER A 13 -5.88 17.25 -3.90
C SER A 13 -5.12 16.58 -2.76
N GLN A 14 -5.16 17.15 -1.55
CA GLN A 14 -4.59 16.51 -0.35
C GLN A 14 -5.30 15.21 0.02
N THR A 15 -6.63 15.19 -0.05
CA THR A 15 -7.40 13.96 0.18
C THR A 15 -7.07 12.87 -0.84
N ILE A 16 -6.97 13.24 -2.13
CA ILE A 16 -6.58 12.29 -3.18
C ILE A 16 -5.16 11.79 -2.93
N TYR A 17 -4.21 12.67 -2.63
CA TYR A 17 -2.83 12.29 -2.37
C TYR A 17 -2.70 11.34 -1.16
N LEU A 18 -3.43 11.62 -0.07
CA LEU A 18 -3.49 10.73 1.09
C LEU A 18 -4.15 9.38 0.75
N GLY A 19 -5.19 9.39 -0.08
CA GLY A 19 -5.83 8.17 -0.59
C GLY A 19 -4.88 7.33 -1.45
N THR A 20 -4.11 7.96 -2.33
CA THR A 20 -3.09 7.30 -3.15
C THR A 20 -1.98 6.71 -2.28
N LEU A 21 -1.48 7.45 -1.29
CA LEU A 21 -0.51 6.95 -0.31
C LEU A 21 -1.02 5.70 0.41
N GLY A 22 -2.27 5.73 0.90
CA GLY A 22 -2.91 4.61 1.55
C GLY A 22 -3.05 3.39 0.62
N LEU A 23 -3.46 3.60 -0.63
CA LEU A 23 -3.60 2.51 -1.62
C LEU A 23 -2.25 1.88 -1.95
N VAL A 24 -1.23 2.69 -2.21
CA VAL A 24 0.13 2.24 -2.52
C VAL A 24 0.75 1.47 -1.35
N PHE A 25 0.38 1.81 -0.11
CA PHE A 25 0.78 1.08 1.08
C PHE A 25 0.04 -0.26 1.26
N VAL A 26 -1.29 -0.25 1.13
CA VAL A 26 -2.14 -1.41 1.44
C VAL A 26 -2.07 -2.48 0.36
N LEU A 27 -1.94 -2.10 -0.92
CA LEU A 27 -1.87 -3.04 -2.04
C LEU A 27 -0.81 -4.16 -1.87
N PRO A 28 0.48 -3.87 -1.60
CA PRO A 28 1.49 -4.90 -1.43
C PRO A 28 1.24 -5.79 -0.20
N ILE A 29 0.61 -5.27 0.86
CA ILE A 29 0.25 -6.05 2.05
C ILE A 29 -0.84 -7.06 1.71
N VAL A 30 -1.92 -6.62 1.05
CA VAL A 30 -3.05 -7.48 0.67
C VAL A 30 -2.61 -8.50 -0.38
N ALA A 31 -1.81 -8.08 -1.36
CA ALA A 31 -1.22 -8.98 -2.36
C ALA A 31 -0.35 -10.05 -1.69
N GLY A 32 0.51 -9.66 -0.74
CA GLY A 32 1.32 -10.58 0.04
C GLY A 32 0.47 -11.56 0.85
N ALA A 33 -0.55 -11.07 1.56
CA ALA A 33 -1.46 -11.92 2.33
C ALA A 33 -2.17 -12.96 1.44
N TYR A 34 -2.68 -12.54 0.28
CA TYR A 34 -3.37 -13.43 -0.65
C TYR A 34 -2.44 -14.50 -1.23
N LEU A 35 -1.24 -14.11 -1.65
CA LEU A 35 -0.23 -15.04 -2.17
C LEU A 35 0.23 -16.02 -1.09
N GLY A 36 0.47 -15.53 0.12
CA GLY A 36 0.88 -16.37 1.23
C GLY A 36 -0.21 -17.34 1.68
N GLN A 37 -1.47 -16.90 1.69
CA GLN A 37 -2.61 -17.77 1.98
C GLN A 37 -2.78 -18.84 0.90
N TRP A 38 -2.61 -18.47 -0.37
CA TRP A 38 -2.66 -19.43 -1.48
C TRP A 38 -1.56 -20.48 -1.34
N ILE A 39 -0.32 -20.08 -1.03
CA ILE A 39 0.79 -21.02 -0.81
C ILE A 39 0.54 -21.90 0.40
N ASP A 40 0.16 -21.32 1.54
CA ASP A 40 -0.15 -22.08 2.76
C ASP A 40 -1.30 -23.08 2.53
N SER A 41 -2.26 -22.78 1.64
CA SER A 41 -3.34 -23.71 1.29
C SER A 41 -2.87 -24.96 0.54
N GLN A 42 -1.75 -24.88 -0.20
CA GLN A 42 -1.19 -26.00 -0.95
C GLN A 42 -0.39 -26.96 -0.04
N PHE A 43 0.12 -26.47 1.09
CA PHE A 43 0.85 -27.27 2.07
C PHE A 43 -0.06 -27.55 3.28
N THR A 44 -0.79 -28.66 3.25
CA THR A 44 -1.83 -29.08 4.21
C THR A 44 -1.31 -29.47 5.62
N GLY A 45 -0.45 -28.64 6.21
CA GLY A 45 0.10 -28.84 7.55
C GLY A 45 0.28 -27.53 8.31
N TYR A 46 -0.80 -27.01 8.91
CA TYR A 46 -0.92 -26.00 10.00
C TYR A 46 0.05 -24.78 10.02
N SER A 47 0.86 -24.55 9.00
CA SER A 47 1.91 -23.55 9.00
C SER A 47 1.44 -22.35 8.17
N THR A 48 0.95 -21.32 8.84
CA THR A 48 0.68 -19.99 8.25
C THR A 48 1.98 -19.19 8.00
N ARG A 49 3.11 -19.90 7.80
CA ARG A 49 4.45 -19.30 7.75
C ARG A 49 4.61 -18.43 6.52
N TRP A 50 4.05 -18.83 5.38
CA TRP A 50 4.16 -18.05 4.15
C TRP A 50 3.29 -16.81 4.21
N THR A 51 2.05 -16.90 4.70
CA THR A 51 1.17 -15.73 4.90
C THR A 51 1.84 -14.67 5.77
N LEU A 52 2.40 -15.06 6.93
CA LEU A 52 3.11 -14.12 7.81
C LEU A 52 4.34 -13.49 7.13
N SER A 53 5.13 -14.30 6.42
CA SER A 53 6.32 -13.80 5.73
C SER A 53 5.97 -12.82 4.61
N PHE A 54 4.96 -13.14 3.79
CA PHE A 54 4.53 -12.28 2.70
C PHE A 54 3.81 -11.01 3.17
N ILE A 55 3.07 -11.05 4.28
CA ILE A 55 2.54 -9.84 4.93
C ILE A 55 3.69 -8.95 5.40
N PHE A 56 4.72 -9.53 6.02
CA PHE A 56 5.87 -8.76 6.49
C PHE A 56 6.64 -8.11 5.33
N VAL A 57 6.88 -8.86 4.25
CA VAL A 57 7.46 -8.31 3.01
C VAL A 57 6.57 -7.21 2.44
N GLY A 58 5.26 -7.43 2.35
CA GLY A 58 4.29 -6.45 1.88
C GLY A 58 4.30 -5.17 2.72
N LEU A 59 4.47 -5.28 4.04
CA LEU A 59 4.57 -4.15 4.96
C LEU A 59 5.84 -3.33 4.70
N VAL A 60 7.00 -3.99 4.55
CA VAL A 60 8.28 -3.33 4.26
C VAL A 60 8.22 -2.64 2.90
N VAL A 61 7.72 -3.31 1.87
CA VAL A 61 7.57 -2.76 0.52
C VAL A 61 6.58 -1.59 0.50
N GLY A 62 5.43 -1.73 1.15
CA GLY A 62 4.45 -0.65 1.28
C GLY A 62 5.05 0.56 1.99
N GLY A 63 5.76 0.35 3.10
CA GLY A 63 6.45 1.42 3.83
C GLY A 63 7.52 2.12 2.99
N MET A 64 8.31 1.37 2.22
CA MET A 64 9.28 1.94 1.29
C MET A 64 8.60 2.78 0.20
N ASN A 65 7.49 2.29 -0.39
CA ASN A 65 6.77 3.05 -1.41
C ASN A 65 6.23 4.38 -0.86
N VAL A 66 5.65 4.36 0.34
CA VAL A 66 5.19 5.60 1.01
C VAL A 66 6.35 6.53 1.28
N TYR A 67 7.48 6.01 1.78
CA TYR A 67 8.67 6.82 2.05
C TYR A 67 9.22 7.47 0.78
N PHE A 68 9.34 6.73 -0.31
CA PHE A 68 9.78 7.28 -1.60
C PHE A 68 8.80 8.33 -2.13
N LEU A 69 7.48 8.07 -2.06
CA LEU A 69 6.47 8.99 -2.55
C LEU A 69 6.39 10.30 -1.74
N LEU A 70 6.74 10.27 -0.45
CA LEU A 70 6.82 11.46 0.41
C LEU A 70 8.15 12.21 0.24
N LYS A 71 9.21 11.52 -0.17
CA LYS A 71 10.53 12.12 -0.40
C LYS A 71 10.57 12.89 -1.72
N GLU A 72 9.76 12.48 -2.68
CA GLU A 72 9.63 13.09 -4.01
C GLU A 72 8.61 14.24 -4.04
#